data_AF-A0A497B4Z2-F1
#
_entry.id   AF-A0A497B4Z2-F1
#
_cell.length_a   1.000
_cell.length_b   1.000
_cell.length_c   1.000
_cell.angle_alpha   90.00
_cell.angle_beta   90.00
_cell.angle_gamma   90.00
#
_symmetry.space_group_name_H-M   'P 1'
#
loop_
_entity.id
_entity.type
_entity.pdbx_description
1 polymer ?
#
loop_
_entity_poly.entity_id
_entity_poly.type
_entity_poly.pdbx_seq_one_letter_code
_entity_poly.pdbx_strand_id
1 'polypeptide(L)'
;MVALLESYPQIRDIRVTEYEVQEGKVWLLKLRCMLPKGYQLQIRLRLREETIEYSYQLFRERPFLRWDNAPHHPNLENFPHHFHNEEDVKYPSALKGVPLDDLKLVLEKVIEFVERHP
;
A
#
# COMPACT_ATOMS: atom_id res chain seq x y z
N MET A 1 -7.67 4.89 9.15
CA MET A 1 -6.95 4.92 7.86
C MET A 1 -7.04 6.28 7.20
N VAL A 2 -8.24 6.77 6.84
CA VAL A 2 -8.41 8.10 6.23
C VAL A 2 -7.79 9.20 7.10
N ALA A 3 -8.11 9.25 8.39
CA ALA A 3 -7.49 10.22 9.32
C ALA A 3 -5.94 10.13 9.38
N LEU A 4 -5.35 8.95 9.19
CA LEU A 4 -3.90 8.80 9.11
C LEU A 4 -3.38 9.36 7.79
N LEU A 5 -4.06 9.12 6.67
CA LEU A 5 -3.68 9.70 5.37
C LEU A 5 -3.78 11.23 5.40
N GLU A 6 -4.84 11.77 6.01
CA GLU A 6 -5.06 13.22 6.16
C GLU A 6 -4.02 13.90 7.06
N SER A 7 -3.34 13.16 7.94
CA SER A 7 -2.27 13.74 8.76
C SER A 7 -0.98 14.01 7.99
N TYR A 8 -0.85 13.54 6.74
CA TYR A 8 0.31 13.81 5.89
C TYR A 8 -0.01 14.88 4.84
N PRO A 9 0.62 16.06 4.88
CA PRO A 9 0.28 17.20 4.00
C PRO A 9 0.55 16.96 2.50
N GLN A 10 1.40 15.98 2.17
CA GLN A 10 1.66 15.53 0.80
C GLN A 10 0.46 14.77 0.21
N ILE A 11 -0.36 14.13 1.05
CA ILE A 11 -1.50 13.33 0.61
C ILE A 11 -2.69 14.25 0.30
N ARG A 12 -3.26 14.09 -0.89
CA ARG A 12 -4.43 14.86 -1.36
C ARG A 12 -5.43 13.94 -2.02
N ASP A 13 -6.66 14.41 -2.16
CA ASP A 13 -7.71 13.78 -2.96
C ASP A 13 -7.87 12.28 -2.67
N ILE A 14 -8.13 11.96 -1.41
CA ILE A 14 -8.34 10.59 -0.95
C ILE A 14 -9.71 10.12 -1.43
N ARG A 15 -9.74 9.09 -2.26
CA ARG A 15 -10.96 8.51 -2.81
C ARG A 15 -11.06 7.02 -2.49
N VAL A 16 -12.23 6.60 -2.07
CA VAL A 16 -12.59 5.18 -2.05
C VAL A 16 -12.94 4.78 -3.49
N THR A 17 -12.14 3.90 -4.09
CA THR A 17 -12.36 3.43 -5.47
C THR A 17 -13.10 2.10 -5.52
N GLU A 18 -12.96 1.26 -4.50
CA GLU A 18 -13.73 0.02 -4.34
C GLU A 18 -14.04 -0.19 -2.85
N TYR A 19 -15.25 -0.64 -2.55
CA TYR A 19 -15.70 -0.94 -1.20
C TYR A 19 -16.74 -2.06 -1.26
N GLU A 20 -16.42 -3.21 -0.67
CA GLU A 20 -17.31 -4.38 -0.62
C GLU A 20 -17.59 -4.74 0.85
N VAL A 21 -18.84 -5.04 1.14
CA VAL A 21 -19.29 -5.53 2.46
C VAL A 21 -19.90 -6.90 2.28
N GLN A 22 -19.49 -7.86 3.10
CA GLN A 22 -20.04 -9.21 3.16
C GLN A 22 -20.34 -9.56 4.61
N GLU A 23 -21.55 -10.04 4.89
CA GLU A 23 -21.99 -10.40 6.25
C GLU A 23 -21.78 -9.30 7.29
N GLY A 24 -21.96 -8.03 6.89
CA GLY A 24 -21.76 -6.87 7.76
C GLY A 24 -20.29 -6.51 8.04
N LYS A 25 -19.33 -7.21 7.44
CA LYS A 25 -17.89 -6.92 7.52
C LYS A 25 -17.40 -6.30 6.22
N VAL A 26 -16.50 -5.31 6.32
CA VAL A 26 -15.80 -4.78 5.15
C VAL A 26 -14.88 -5.87 4.62
N TRP A 27 -15.21 -6.39 3.44
CA TRP A 27 -14.49 -7.46 2.78
C TRP A 27 -13.38 -6.95 1.87
N LEU A 28 -13.62 -5.81 1.22
CA LEU A 28 -12.65 -5.12 0.37
C LEU A 28 -12.73 -3.62 0.62
N LEU A 29 -11.56 -3.01 0.79
CA LEU A 29 -11.38 -1.57 0.75
C LEU A 29 -10.25 -1.25 -0.22
N LYS A 30 -10.51 -0.39 -1.20
CA LYS A 30 -9.49 0.18 -2.07
C LYS A 30 -9.57 1.69 -2.05
N LEU A 31 -8.49 2.32 -1.61
CA LEU A 31 -8.30 3.76 -1.60
C LEU A 31 -7.29 4.15 -2.67
N ARG A 32 -7.47 5.35 -3.22
CA ARG A 32 -6.49 6.03 -4.05
C ARG A 32 -6.33 7.44 -3.56
N CYS A 33 -5.09 7.91 -3.46
CA CYS A 33 -4.79 9.28 -3.11
C CYS A 33 -3.72 9.85 -4.04
N MET A 34 -3.79 11.16 -4.24
CA MET A 34 -2.84 11.93 -5.03
C MET A 34 -1.68 12.38 -4.13
N LEU A 35 -0.49 12.39 -4.71
CA LEU A 35 0.73 12.98 -4.16
C LEU A 35 1.25 14.07 -5.12
N PRO A 36 2.21 14.91 -4.70
CA PRO A 36 2.83 15.88 -5.57
C PRO A 36 3.41 15.24 -6.84
N LYS A 37 3.67 16.06 -7.87
CA LYS A 37 4.33 15.63 -9.11
C LYS A 37 3.59 14.52 -9.89
N GLY A 38 2.27 14.43 -9.68
CA GLY A 38 1.39 13.49 -10.38
C GLY A 38 1.41 12.05 -9.85
N TYR A 39 2.14 11.79 -8.77
CA TYR A 39 2.16 10.48 -8.12
C TYR A 39 0.81 10.11 -7.52
N GLN A 40 0.52 8.82 -7.51
CA GLN A 40 -0.67 8.23 -6.91
C GLN A 40 -0.27 7.08 -6.00
N LEU A 41 -0.84 7.03 -4.80
CA LEU A 41 -0.75 5.88 -3.91
C LEU A 41 -2.11 5.16 -3.88
N GLN A 42 -2.10 3.89 -4.27
CA GLN A 42 -3.24 2.99 -4.14
C GLN A 42 -3.04 2.05 -2.96
N ILE A 43 -4.06 1.93 -2.13
CA ILE A 43 -4.07 1.06 -0.95
C ILE A 43 -5.23 0.11 -1.15
N ARG A 44 -4.98 -1.20 -1.15
CA ARG A 44 -6.02 -2.23 -1.19
C ARG A 44 -5.85 -3.10 0.04
N LEU A 45 -6.95 -3.30 0.77
CA LEU A 45 -7.07 -4.26 1.85
C LEU A 45 -8.23 -5.18 1.52
N ARG A 46 -8.01 -6.49 1.59
CA ARG A 46 -9.05 -7.50 1.46
C ARG A 46 -8.99 -8.43 2.65
N LEU A 47 -10.11 -8.55 3.34
CA LEU A 47 -10.27 -9.52 4.41
C LEU A 47 -10.43 -10.92 3.79
N ARG A 48 -9.71 -11.89 4.35
CA ARG A 48 -9.94 -13.33 4.17
C ARG A 48 -10.41 -13.90 5.50
N GLU A 49 -10.71 -15.20 5.54
CA GLU A 49 -11.21 -15.86 6.75
C GLU A 49 -10.33 -15.58 7.98
N GLU A 50 -9.01 -15.74 7.85
CA GLU A 50 -8.06 -15.60 8.95
C GLU A 50 -6.93 -14.58 8.68
N THR A 51 -6.87 -14.02 7.48
CA THR A 51 -5.76 -13.14 7.06
C THR A 51 -6.26 -11.89 6.36
N ILE A 52 -5.37 -10.91 6.21
CA ILE A 52 -5.63 -9.71 5.40
C ILE A 52 -4.68 -9.75 4.23
N GLU A 53 -5.21 -9.81 3.01
CA GLU A 53 -4.44 -9.50 1.81
C GLU A 53 -4.35 -7.99 1.66
N TYR A 54 -3.15 -7.46 1.43
CA TYR A 54 -2.95 -6.05 1.20
C TYR A 54 -2.08 -5.79 -0.02
N SER A 55 -2.23 -4.60 -0.61
CA SER A 55 -1.23 -4.04 -1.51
C SER A 55 -1.18 -2.53 -1.36
N TYR A 56 0.02 -1.98 -1.25
CA TYR A 56 0.31 -0.55 -1.30
C TYR A 56 1.14 -0.28 -2.55
N GLN A 57 0.66 0.54 -3.47
CA GLN A 57 1.33 0.76 -4.76
C GLN A 57 1.44 2.24 -5.07
N LEU A 58 2.68 2.71 -5.25
CA LEU A 58 3.01 4.02 -5.78
C LEU A 58 3.16 3.93 -7.30
N PHE A 59 2.48 4.79 -8.03
CA PHE A 59 2.53 4.80 -9.49
C PHE A 59 2.29 6.21 -10.08
N ARG A 60 2.69 6.38 -11.35
CA ARG A 60 2.24 7.47 -12.24
C ARG A 60 1.68 6.83 -13.51
N GLU A 61 2.40 6.94 -14.62
CA GLU A 61 2.12 6.20 -15.86
C GLU A 61 2.46 4.71 -15.72
N ARG A 62 3.43 4.39 -14.85
CA ARG A 62 3.87 3.04 -14.50
C ARG A 62 3.99 2.87 -12.99
N PRO A 63 4.02 1.61 -12.48
CA PRO A 63 4.37 1.33 -11.09
C PRO A 63 5.81 1.76 -10.78
N PHE A 64 6.02 2.32 -9.59
CA PHE A 64 7.34 2.68 -9.07
C PHE A 64 7.72 1.86 -7.85
N LEU A 65 6.81 1.75 -6.88
CA LEU A 65 7.03 1.02 -5.65
C LEU A 65 5.78 0.21 -5.32
N ARG A 66 5.97 -1.01 -4.83
CA ARG A 66 4.83 -1.81 -4.36
C ARG A 66 5.20 -2.64 -3.15
N TRP A 67 4.31 -2.69 -2.18
CA TRP A 67 4.36 -3.63 -1.06
C TRP A 67 3.11 -4.48 -1.09
N ASP A 68 3.25 -5.79 -1.03
CA ASP A 68 2.11 -6.69 -0.85
C ASP A 68 2.50 -7.94 -0.06
N ASN A 69 1.50 -8.77 0.22
CA ASN A 69 1.66 -10.03 0.93
C ASN A 69 1.07 -11.22 0.16
N ALA A 70 1.12 -11.18 -1.17
CA ALA A 70 0.72 -12.35 -1.95
C ALA A 70 1.61 -13.55 -1.53
N PRO A 71 1.04 -14.75 -1.31
CA PRO A 71 1.76 -15.91 -0.80
C PRO A 71 2.60 -16.61 -1.89
N HIS A 72 3.25 -15.82 -2.73
CA HIS A 72 4.18 -16.25 -3.74
C HIS A 72 5.56 -15.81 -3.23
N HIS A 73 6.59 -16.66 -3.27
CA HIS A 73 7.95 -16.43 -2.71
C HIS A 73 8.22 -16.87 -1.25
N PRO A 74 7.94 -18.15 -0.88
CA PRO A 74 8.17 -18.67 0.47
C PRO A 74 9.63 -18.60 0.97
N ASN A 75 10.59 -18.33 0.09
CA ASN A 75 12.01 -18.26 0.41
C ASN A 75 12.46 -16.91 0.98
N LEU A 76 11.58 -15.91 1.10
CA LEU A 76 11.89 -14.63 1.73
C LEU A 76 11.81 -14.75 3.25
N GLU A 77 12.76 -14.14 3.97
CA GLU A 77 12.89 -14.26 5.43
C GLU A 77 11.62 -13.87 6.21
N ASN A 78 10.87 -12.90 5.71
CA ASN A 78 9.61 -12.45 6.30
C ASN A 78 8.40 -12.68 5.37
N PHE A 79 8.45 -13.75 4.59
CA PHE A 79 7.32 -14.20 3.78
C PHE A 79 6.01 -14.17 4.61
N PRO A 80 4.89 -13.67 4.06
CA PRO A 80 4.66 -13.31 2.66
C PRO A 80 5.01 -11.86 2.27
N HIS A 81 5.55 -11.06 3.18
CA HIS A 81 5.62 -9.61 3.01
C HIS A 81 6.81 -9.18 2.16
N HIS A 82 6.54 -8.66 0.96
CA HIS A 82 7.61 -8.26 0.04
C HIS A 82 7.40 -6.88 -0.57
N PHE A 83 8.50 -6.32 -1.05
CA PHE A 83 8.61 -5.01 -1.68
C PHE A 83 9.13 -5.17 -3.10
N HIS A 84 8.54 -4.44 -4.04
CA HIS A 84 8.95 -4.34 -5.43
C HIS A 84 9.53 -2.94 -5.65
N ASN A 85 10.72 -2.87 -6.23
CA ASN A 85 11.33 -1.61 -6.65
C ASN A 85 10.83 -1.17 -8.05
N GLU A 86 11.42 -0.11 -8.59
CA GLU A 86 11.06 0.47 -9.89
C GLU A 86 11.31 -0.45 -11.10
N GLU A 87 12.12 -1.50 -10.91
CA GLU A 87 12.48 -2.53 -11.88
C GLU A 87 11.69 -3.83 -11.66
N ASP A 88 10.70 -3.83 -10.75
CA ASP A 88 9.91 -4.99 -10.31
C ASP A 88 10.73 -6.12 -9.64
N VAL A 89 11.95 -5.79 -9.18
CA VAL A 89 12.78 -6.69 -8.37
C VAL A 89 12.21 -6.76 -6.96
N LYS A 90 12.08 -8.00 -6.45
CA LYS A 90 11.41 -8.31 -5.18
C LYS A 90 12.41 -8.46 -4.05
N TYR A 91 12.10 -7.84 -2.92
CA TYR A 91 12.89 -7.86 -1.70
C TYR A 91 11.99 -8.18 -0.49
N PRO A 92 12.55 -8.73 0.60
CA PRO A 92 11.89 -8.73 1.90
C PRO A 92 11.43 -7.31 2.27
N SER A 93 10.23 -7.17 2.82
CA SER A 93 9.75 -5.87 3.32
C SER A 93 9.94 -5.73 4.83
N ALA A 94 9.68 -4.56 5.42
CA ALA A 94 9.61 -4.42 6.89
C ALA A 94 8.18 -4.62 7.44
N LEU A 95 7.22 -4.92 6.56
CA LEU A 95 5.80 -4.98 6.91
C LEU A 95 5.47 -6.25 7.68
N LYS A 96 4.46 -6.15 8.54
CA LYS A 96 4.07 -7.20 9.50
C LYS A 96 2.64 -7.70 9.30
N GLY A 97 1.92 -7.17 8.31
CA GLY A 97 0.51 -7.48 8.10
C GLY A 97 -0.44 -6.76 9.06
N VAL A 98 0.01 -5.67 9.68
CA VAL A 98 -0.81 -4.82 10.56
C VAL A 98 -1.11 -3.52 9.81
N PRO A 99 -2.28 -3.37 9.15
CA PRO A 99 -2.45 -2.35 8.11
C PRO A 99 -2.20 -0.91 8.54
N LEU A 100 -2.55 -0.53 9.77
CA LEU A 100 -2.33 0.84 10.25
C LEU A 100 -0.86 1.13 10.56
N ASP A 101 -0.11 0.15 11.04
CA ASP A 101 1.32 0.34 11.35
C ASP A 101 2.15 0.22 10.08
N ASP A 102 1.83 -0.74 9.23
CA ASP A 102 2.44 -0.92 7.91
C ASP A 102 2.23 0.32 7.03
N LEU A 103 1.03 0.91 7.06
CA LEU A 103 0.75 2.12 6.29
C LEU A 103 1.63 3.32 6.72
N LYS A 104 1.98 3.45 8.01
CA LYS A 104 2.90 4.51 8.46
C LYS A 104 4.28 4.35 7.79
N LEU A 105 4.81 3.13 7.83
CA LEU A 105 6.11 2.80 7.20
C LEU A 105 6.07 3.04 5.68
N VAL A 106 4.99 2.64 5.02
CA VAL A 106 4.79 2.88 3.59
C VAL A 106 4.74 4.37 3.28
N LEU A 107 4.00 5.16 4.06
CA LEU A 107 3.87 6.60 3.84
C LEU A 107 5.21 7.33 3.98
N GLU A 108 6.01 6.98 4.99
CA GLU A 108 7.37 7.50 5.14
C GLU A 108 8.22 7.23 3.88
N LYS A 109 8.21 5.98 3.39
CA LYS A 109 8.98 5.58 2.19
C LYS A 109 8.47 6.23 0.91
N VAL A 110 7.16 6.32 0.75
CA VAL A 110 6.54 6.95 -0.42
C VAL A 110 6.85 8.44 -0.45
N ILE A 111 6.77 9.14 0.69
CA ILE A 111 7.08 10.57 0.78
C ILE A 111 8.56 10.82 0.51
N GLU A 112 9.46 10.05 1.14
CA GLU A 112 10.90 10.09 0.87
C GLU A 112 11.20 9.91 -0.63
N PHE A 113 10.52 8.97 -1.28
CA PHE A 113 10.67 8.72 -2.71
C PHE A 113 10.18 9.89 -3.57
N VAL A 114 8.97 10.39 -3.31
CA VAL A 114 8.35 11.49 -4.08
C VAL A 114 9.11 12.80 -3.90
N GLU A 115 9.73 13.04 -2.74
CA GLU A 115 10.56 14.22 -2.51
C GLU A 115 11.85 14.15 -3.34
N ARG A 116 12.50 12.99 -3.38
CA ARG A 116 13.75 12.77 -4.13
C ARG A 116 13.59 12.72 -5.65
N HIS A 117 12.43 12.32 -6.15
CA HIS A 117 12.22 12.10 -7.58
C HIS A 117 11.25 13.12 -8.17
N PRO A 118 11.61 13.83 -9.26
CA PRO A 118 10.72 14.76 -9.96
C PRO A 118 9.59 14.04 -10.71
#